data_AF-A0A822BIM3-F1
#
_entry.id   AF-A0A822BIM3-F1
#
_cell.length_a   1.000
_cell.length_b   1.000
_cell.length_c   1.000
_cell.angle_alpha   90.00
_cell.angle_beta   90.00
_cell.angle_gamma   90.00
#
_symmetry.space_group_name_H-M   'P 1'
#
loop_
_entity.id
_entity.type
_entity.pdbx_description
1 polymer ?
#
loop_
_entity_poly.entity_id
_entity_poly.type
_entity_poly.pdbx_seq_one_letter_code
_entity_poly.pdbx_strand_id
1 'polypeptide(L)'
;TVHNALVQSINISLAFDKTLDFIRTECKAMLYVVERINRECGSQFDFVVNSIFPELTRHLEQSSDMLFFVGDPDIFHERYTYWLKFLEQLQSILSKISEQNLKKSKTYLEFSSRWDLVVYYQIRFQEISNSIENIIVKQPFLLNEEKNSLFKTLITSTIFQSIDRCWQTNVFLEPLSHRFWKLTLQCIVRFRVWIETFNIKTTDTKFLLNLYVDLQTFSNEVNKFFHSIILGQRLTSIISLSPNITTELTNILNETLSSLTDQCRTNLKNLVIEQLIERCNETLHSIQEIPRMYRKTNREAPSKPSNSIIATFRHLQAFSNDYSGSVLTEDECKQFQTIAMEEITKNYYELCSEILSSVRKMEDSIQRLRRVRESSKALSTMSQSMTTSSTAALTDDNKIRMQIQHDVNAYTSELKNLDIHIESSNKLTILNEESRLQI
;
A
#
# COMPACT_ATOMS: atom_id res chain seq x y z
N THR A 1 -1.67 -40.69 14.49
CA THR A 1 -1.41 -39.93 13.25
C THR A 1 -0.39 -38.82 13.45
N VAL A 2 -0.43 -38.01 14.53
CA VAL A 2 0.67 -37.05 14.86
C VAL A 2 1.73 -37.67 15.78
N HIS A 3 1.31 -38.44 16.79
CA HIS A 3 2.22 -39.12 17.73
C HIS A 3 3.22 -40.06 17.02
N ASN A 4 2.76 -40.88 16.07
CA ASN A 4 3.64 -41.75 15.28
C ASN A 4 4.60 -40.94 14.40
N ALA A 5 4.18 -39.79 13.86
CA ALA A 5 5.02 -38.96 13.00
C ALA A 5 6.14 -38.25 13.79
N LEU A 6 5.86 -37.85 15.04
CA LEU A 6 6.82 -37.30 16.01
C LEU A 6 7.80 -38.36 16.55
N VAL A 7 7.28 -39.54 16.92
CA VAL A 7 8.14 -40.67 17.33
C VAL A 7 9.06 -41.09 16.18
N GLN A 8 8.59 -40.99 14.93
CA GLN A 8 9.39 -41.24 13.74
C GLN A 8 10.40 -40.13 13.41
N SER A 9 10.09 -38.84 13.62
CA SER A 9 11.07 -37.76 13.41
C SER A 9 12.25 -37.88 14.38
N ILE A 10 11.96 -38.23 15.64
CA ILE A 10 12.97 -38.56 16.66
C ILE A 10 13.83 -39.76 16.21
N ASN A 11 13.23 -40.75 15.54
CA ASN A 11 13.94 -41.93 15.06
C ASN A 11 14.85 -41.63 13.85
N ILE A 12 14.46 -40.69 12.97
CA ILE A 12 15.27 -40.30 11.79
C ILE A 12 16.51 -39.51 12.22
N SER A 13 16.37 -38.52 13.10
CA SER A 13 17.54 -37.78 13.63
C SER A 13 18.51 -38.74 14.32
N LEU A 14 17.98 -39.64 15.15
CA LEU A 14 18.79 -40.64 15.84
C LEU A 14 19.49 -41.61 14.88
N ALA A 15 18.84 -42.01 13.78
CA ALA A 15 19.46 -42.86 12.77
C ALA A 15 20.62 -42.14 12.06
N PHE A 16 20.45 -40.85 11.74
CA PHE A 16 21.52 -40.03 11.17
C PHE A 16 22.69 -39.86 12.14
N ASP A 17 22.42 -39.50 13.40
CA ASP A 17 23.45 -39.29 14.43
C ASP A 17 24.24 -40.58 14.70
N LYS A 18 23.55 -41.72 14.88
CA LYS A 18 24.20 -43.02 15.07
C LYS A 18 25.07 -43.42 13.88
N THR A 19 24.63 -43.13 12.66
CA THR A 19 25.41 -43.44 11.46
C THR A 19 26.66 -42.58 11.40
N LEU A 20 26.56 -41.29 11.71
CA LEU A 20 27.71 -40.39 11.77
C LEU A 20 28.70 -40.82 12.87
N ASP A 21 28.20 -41.20 14.04
CA ASP A 21 29.04 -41.72 15.13
C ASP A 21 29.76 -43.01 14.72
N PHE A 22 29.05 -43.97 14.13
CA PHE A 22 29.63 -45.21 13.61
C PHE A 22 30.75 -44.95 12.58
N ILE A 23 30.55 -43.98 11.68
CA ILE A 23 31.60 -43.57 10.72
C ILE A 23 32.81 -42.97 11.46
N ARG A 24 32.56 -42.13 12.48
CA ARG A 24 33.61 -41.42 13.23
C ARG A 24 34.39 -42.30 14.21
N THR A 25 33.81 -43.36 14.74
CA THR A 25 34.43 -44.19 15.78
C THR A 25 34.90 -45.52 15.22
N GLU A 26 33.98 -46.30 14.65
CA GLU A 26 34.21 -47.70 14.27
C GLU A 26 34.82 -47.83 12.87
N CYS A 27 34.48 -46.93 11.95
CA CYS A 27 34.98 -47.00 10.57
C CYS A 27 36.38 -46.38 10.37
N LYS A 28 36.98 -45.74 11.39
CA LYS A 28 38.28 -45.04 11.25
C LYS A 28 39.39 -45.93 10.69
N ALA A 29 39.53 -47.15 11.20
CA ALA A 29 40.54 -48.09 10.73
C ALA A 29 40.29 -48.53 9.28
N MET A 30 39.03 -48.78 8.93
CA MET A 30 38.62 -49.13 7.56
C MET A 30 38.85 -47.98 6.57
N LEU A 31 38.50 -46.74 6.95
CA LEU A 31 38.74 -45.55 6.14
C LEU A 31 40.24 -45.33 5.88
N TYR A 32 41.08 -45.54 6.89
CA TYR A 32 42.54 -45.46 6.75
C TYR A 32 43.08 -46.51 5.76
N VAL A 33 42.60 -47.76 5.87
CA VAL A 33 43.01 -48.85 4.96
C VAL A 33 42.56 -48.57 3.52
N VAL A 34 41.33 -48.12 3.32
CA VAL A 34 40.79 -47.79 1.99
C VAL A 34 41.56 -46.62 1.36
N GLU A 35 41.87 -45.58 2.14
CA GLU A 35 42.68 -44.45 1.65
C GLU A 35 44.09 -44.90 1.23
N ARG A 36 44.71 -45.78 2.03
CA ARG A 36 46.03 -46.34 1.72
C ARG A 36 46.01 -47.19 0.45
N ILE A 37 45.02 -48.06 0.27
CA ILE A 37 44.86 -48.87 -0.94
C ILE A 37 44.62 -47.99 -2.16
N ASN A 38 43.81 -46.94 -2.05
CA ASN A 38 43.59 -46.01 -3.15
C ASN A 38 44.87 -45.28 -3.55
N ARG A 39 45.73 -44.93 -2.57
CA ARG A 39 47.03 -44.27 -2.81
C ARG A 39 48.09 -45.21 -3.40
N GLU A 40 48.21 -46.43 -2.86
CA GLU A 40 49.29 -47.37 -3.20
C GLU A 40 48.94 -48.23 -4.43
N CYS A 41 47.67 -48.56 -4.64
CA CYS A 41 47.22 -49.47 -5.72
C CYS A 41 46.46 -48.76 -6.84
N GLY A 42 46.26 -47.44 -6.78
CA GLY A 42 45.53 -46.67 -7.79
C GLY A 42 44.03 -46.97 -7.86
N SER A 43 43.47 -47.61 -6.82
CA SER A 43 42.03 -47.87 -6.72
C SER A 43 41.24 -46.58 -6.46
N GLN A 44 39.97 -46.55 -6.85
CA GLN A 44 39.03 -45.45 -6.60
C GLN A 44 37.85 -45.91 -5.74
N PHE A 45 38.09 -46.80 -4.78
CA PHE A 45 37.02 -47.36 -3.98
C PHE A 45 36.57 -46.39 -2.88
N ASP A 46 35.27 -46.12 -2.81
CA ASP A 46 34.66 -45.30 -1.77
C ASP A 46 33.76 -46.14 -0.86
N PHE A 47 34.26 -46.49 0.32
CA PHE A 47 33.55 -47.34 1.27
C PHE A 47 32.28 -46.69 1.82
N VAL A 48 32.32 -45.38 2.12
CA VAL A 48 31.18 -44.69 2.72
C VAL A 48 30.05 -44.57 1.70
N VAL A 49 30.38 -44.16 0.47
CA VAL A 49 29.40 -43.95 -0.61
C VAL A 49 28.79 -45.26 -1.10
N ASN A 50 29.59 -46.34 -1.18
CA ASN A 50 29.14 -47.59 -1.79
C ASN A 50 28.64 -48.64 -0.77
N SER A 51 28.98 -48.53 0.51
CA SER A 51 28.61 -49.54 1.52
C SER A 51 27.72 -48.97 2.63
N ILE A 52 28.12 -47.88 3.26
CA ILE A 52 27.39 -47.32 4.42
C ILE A 52 26.13 -46.57 3.96
N PHE A 53 26.27 -45.70 2.97
CA PHE A 53 25.17 -44.85 2.51
C PHE A 53 23.99 -45.66 1.94
N PRO A 54 24.17 -46.72 1.12
CA PRO A 54 23.08 -47.57 0.65
C PRO A 54 22.40 -48.39 1.74
N GLU A 55 23.11 -48.77 2.81
CA GLU A 55 22.52 -49.44 3.97
C GLU A 55 21.62 -48.47 4.74
N LEU A 56 22.09 -47.25 4.99
CA LEU A 56 21.31 -46.20 5.65
C LEU A 56 20.03 -45.88 4.87
N THR A 57 20.14 -45.61 3.56
CA THR A 57 18.96 -45.24 2.77
C THR A 57 17.93 -46.36 2.73
N ARG A 58 18.36 -47.63 2.60
CA ARG A 58 17.46 -48.77 2.65
C ARG A 58 16.77 -48.90 4.01
N HIS A 59 17.51 -48.73 5.10
CA HIS A 59 16.94 -48.78 6.45
C HIS A 59 15.91 -47.67 6.66
N LEU A 60 16.19 -46.45 6.22
CA LEU A 60 15.27 -45.31 6.32
C LEU A 60 13.99 -45.54 5.49
N GLU A 61 14.14 -46.05 4.26
CA GLU A 61 13.00 -46.37 3.38
C GLU A 61 12.13 -47.48 3.96
N GLN A 62 12.71 -48.54 4.54
CA GLN A 62 11.97 -49.64 5.15
C GLN A 62 11.33 -49.26 6.48
N SER A 63 11.92 -48.31 7.21
CA SER A 63 11.43 -47.89 8.52
C SER A 63 10.24 -46.93 8.44
N SER A 64 10.03 -46.23 7.32
CA SER A 64 8.89 -45.33 7.16
C SER A 64 8.53 -45.01 5.70
N ASP A 65 7.39 -45.53 5.24
CA ASP A 65 6.76 -45.10 3.98
C ASP A 65 6.37 -43.61 4.00
N MET A 66 6.17 -43.03 5.19
CA MET A 66 5.79 -41.63 5.36
C MET A 66 6.98 -40.69 5.44
N LEU A 67 8.23 -41.16 5.30
CA LEU A 67 9.44 -40.33 5.41
C LEU A 67 9.36 -39.09 4.50
N PHE A 68 8.91 -39.31 3.26
CA PHE A 68 8.79 -38.29 2.22
C PHE A 68 7.38 -37.68 2.11
N PHE A 69 6.49 -37.98 3.06
CA PHE A 69 5.11 -37.50 3.02
C PHE A 69 5.06 -35.97 3.15
N VAL A 70 4.46 -35.30 2.17
CA VAL A 70 4.42 -33.84 2.07
C VAL A 70 3.14 -33.25 2.66
N GLY A 71 2.13 -34.06 2.97
CA GLY A 71 0.81 -33.56 3.39
C GLY A 71 0.80 -32.81 4.73
N ASP A 72 1.84 -32.97 5.54
CA ASP A 72 2.13 -32.06 6.65
C ASP A 72 3.44 -31.32 6.36
N PRO A 73 3.39 -30.03 5.98
CA PRO A 73 4.58 -29.31 5.56
C PRO A 73 5.53 -29.01 6.72
N ASP A 74 5.05 -28.91 7.96
CA ASP A 74 5.92 -28.68 9.13
C ASP A 74 6.77 -29.92 9.42
N ILE A 75 6.16 -31.10 9.40
CA ILE A 75 6.86 -32.38 9.59
C ILE A 75 7.81 -32.66 8.43
N PHE A 76 7.39 -32.36 7.19
CA PHE A 76 8.25 -32.50 6.02
C PHE A 76 9.48 -31.59 6.12
N HIS A 77 9.30 -30.32 6.49
CA HIS A 77 10.39 -29.36 6.68
C HIS A 77 11.38 -29.84 7.74
N GLU A 78 10.89 -30.31 8.89
CA GLU A 78 11.73 -30.80 9.98
C GLU A 78 12.63 -31.96 9.51
N ARG A 79 12.03 -32.97 8.85
CA ARG A 79 12.73 -34.16 8.36
C ARG A 79 13.74 -33.82 7.27
N TYR A 80 13.36 -32.96 6.32
CA TYR A 80 14.26 -32.51 5.28
C TYR A 80 15.42 -31.69 5.86
N THR A 81 15.19 -30.91 6.91
CA THR A 81 16.24 -30.18 7.62
C THR A 81 17.22 -31.13 8.32
N TYR A 82 16.75 -32.21 8.95
CA TYR A 82 17.63 -33.25 9.49
C TYR A 82 18.47 -33.91 8.38
N TRP A 83 17.86 -34.17 7.22
CA TRP A 83 18.56 -34.69 6.06
C TRP A 83 19.69 -33.74 5.59
N LEU A 84 19.43 -32.44 5.48
CA LEU A 84 20.44 -31.45 5.11
C LEU A 84 21.58 -31.37 6.13
N LYS A 85 21.26 -31.34 7.43
CA LYS A 85 22.25 -31.35 8.51
C LYS A 85 23.12 -32.61 8.48
N PHE A 86 22.51 -33.77 8.25
CA PHE A 86 23.23 -35.03 8.09
C PHE A 86 24.21 -34.95 6.90
N LEU A 87 23.77 -34.44 5.76
CA LEU A 87 24.64 -34.28 4.59
C LEU A 87 25.80 -33.33 4.85
N GLU A 88 25.56 -32.20 5.51
CA GLU A 88 26.62 -31.24 5.88
C GLU A 88 27.66 -31.89 6.80
N GLN A 89 27.21 -32.61 7.83
CA GLN A 89 28.11 -33.32 8.74
C GLN A 89 28.84 -34.48 8.05
N LEU A 90 28.17 -35.22 7.17
CA LEU A 90 28.80 -36.27 6.39
C LEU A 90 29.89 -35.71 5.47
N GLN A 91 29.61 -34.58 4.79
CA GLN A 91 30.59 -33.88 3.95
C GLN A 91 31.80 -33.41 4.76
N SER A 92 31.61 -32.98 6.01
CA SER A 92 32.73 -32.59 6.88
C SER A 92 33.67 -33.75 7.25
N ILE A 93 33.19 -35.00 7.20
CA ILE A 93 33.97 -36.21 7.52
C ILE A 93 34.63 -36.77 6.25
N LEU A 94 33.99 -36.61 5.09
CA LEU A 94 34.43 -37.18 3.82
C LEU A 94 35.58 -36.39 3.18
N SER A 95 36.39 -37.08 2.36
CA SER A 95 37.34 -36.41 1.46
C SER A 95 36.61 -35.69 0.32
N LYS A 96 37.24 -34.67 -0.29
CA LYS A 96 36.65 -33.95 -1.45
C LYS A 96 36.28 -34.86 -2.63
N ILE A 97 37.05 -35.93 -2.85
CA ILE A 97 36.80 -36.90 -3.91
C ILE A 97 35.56 -37.74 -3.56
N SER A 98 35.47 -38.16 -2.30
CA SER A 98 34.33 -38.92 -1.79
C SER A 98 33.02 -38.12 -1.79
N GLU A 99 33.08 -36.84 -1.47
CA GLU A 99 31.94 -35.94 -1.59
C GLU A 99 31.41 -35.87 -3.04
N GLN A 100 32.31 -35.73 -4.01
CA GLN A 100 31.93 -35.71 -5.42
C GLN A 100 31.34 -37.05 -5.87
N ASN A 101 31.89 -38.16 -5.39
CA ASN A 101 31.37 -39.50 -5.67
C ASN A 101 29.99 -39.72 -5.03
N LEU A 102 29.76 -39.21 -3.82
CA LEU A 102 28.46 -39.27 -3.15
C LEU A 102 27.38 -38.57 -3.99
N LYS A 103 27.65 -37.32 -4.41
CA LYS A 103 26.70 -36.51 -5.22
C LYS A 103 26.40 -37.15 -6.59
N LYS A 104 27.29 -37.99 -7.12
CA LYS A 104 27.12 -38.74 -8.37
C LYS A 104 26.54 -40.14 -8.17
N SER A 105 26.49 -40.64 -6.93
CA SER A 105 26.04 -42.00 -6.64
C SER A 105 24.56 -42.15 -6.97
N LYS A 106 24.20 -43.27 -7.62
CA LYS A 106 22.82 -43.61 -7.96
C LYS A 106 21.91 -43.58 -6.73
N THR A 107 22.37 -44.13 -5.61
CA THR A 107 21.63 -44.17 -4.35
C THR A 107 21.31 -42.77 -3.82
N TYR A 108 22.28 -41.84 -3.90
CA TYR A 108 22.08 -40.46 -3.46
C TYR A 108 21.04 -39.75 -4.34
N LEU A 109 21.14 -39.92 -5.67
CA LEU A 109 20.21 -39.31 -6.61
C LEU A 109 18.78 -39.87 -6.47
N GLU A 110 18.64 -41.17 -6.29
CA GLU A 110 17.34 -41.83 -6.07
C GLU A 110 16.70 -41.43 -4.74
N PHE A 111 17.48 -41.37 -3.66
CA PHE A 111 16.97 -40.95 -2.37
C PHE A 111 16.62 -39.46 -2.35
N SER A 112 17.46 -38.62 -2.96
CA SER A 112 17.25 -37.17 -3.02
C SER A 112 16.02 -36.80 -3.88
N SER A 113 15.76 -37.53 -4.96
CA SER A 113 14.63 -37.25 -5.86
C SER A 113 13.25 -37.54 -5.24
N ARG A 114 13.20 -38.33 -4.17
CA ARG A 114 11.95 -38.59 -3.42
C ARG A 114 11.49 -37.40 -2.57
N TRP A 115 12.37 -36.46 -2.27
CA TRP A 115 12.00 -35.22 -1.59
C TRP A 115 11.32 -34.27 -2.57
N ASP A 116 9.98 -34.28 -2.59
CA ASP A 116 9.21 -33.40 -3.46
C ASP A 116 9.12 -31.97 -2.90
N LEU A 117 10.20 -31.22 -3.12
CA LEU A 117 10.28 -29.81 -2.74
C LEU A 117 9.29 -28.93 -3.51
N VAL A 118 8.80 -29.38 -4.67
CA VAL A 118 7.84 -28.64 -5.48
C VAL A 118 6.47 -28.66 -4.82
N VAL A 119 6.00 -29.84 -4.40
CA VAL A 119 4.73 -30.01 -3.68
C VAL A 119 4.81 -29.33 -2.31
N TYR A 120 5.95 -29.44 -1.61
CA TYR A 120 6.15 -28.73 -0.34
C TYR A 120 5.96 -27.22 -0.52
N TYR A 121 6.65 -26.63 -1.50
CA TYR A 121 6.51 -25.22 -1.81
C TYR A 121 5.08 -24.87 -2.21
N GLN A 122 4.38 -25.72 -2.96
CA GLN A 122 3.00 -25.47 -3.38
C GLN A 122 2.04 -25.38 -2.18
N ILE A 123 2.19 -26.24 -1.17
CA ILE A 123 1.38 -26.17 0.05
C ILE A 123 1.70 -24.88 0.82
N ARG A 124 2.98 -24.55 1.01
CA ARG A 124 3.39 -23.29 1.68
C ARG A 124 2.93 -22.05 0.93
N PHE A 125 3.00 -22.06 -0.40
CA PHE A 125 2.49 -20.99 -1.25
C PHE A 125 1.00 -20.78 -1.03
N GLN A 126 0.21 -21.84 -0.96
CA GLN A 126 -1.23 -21.76 -0.70
C GLN A 126 -1.52 -21.27 0.73
N GLU A 127 -0.83 -21.79 1.74
CA GLU A 127 -0.93 -21.33 3.14
C GLU A 127 -0.74 -19.81 3.23
N ILE A 128 0.36 -19.31 2.67
CA ILE A 128 0.74 -17.90 2.73
C ILE A 128 -0.20 -17.04 1.88
N SER A 129 -0.46 -17.43 0.62
CA SER A 129 -1.33 -16.65 -0.27
C SER A 129 -2.78 -16.58 0.24
N ASN A 130 -3.30 -17.67 0.81
CA ASN A 130 -4.65 -17.69 1.36
C ASN A 130 -4.80 -16.74 2.56
N SER A 131 -3.74 -16.53 3.34
CA SER A 131 -3.79 -15.55 4.45
C SER A 131 -4.10 -14.14 3.93
N ILE A 132 -3.48 -13.75 2.81
CA ILE A 132 -3.68 -12.46 2.15
C ILE A 132 -5.07 -12.38 1.51
N GLU A 133 -5.43 -13.38 0.69
CA GLU A 133 -6.69 -13.38 -0.05
C GLU A 133 -7.91 -13.40 0.89
N ASN A 134 -7.82 -14.11 2.03
CA ASN A 134 -8.88 -14.12 3.01
C ASN A 134 -9.19 -12.71 3.55
N ILE A 135 -8.18 -11.89 3.79
CA ILE A 135 -8.39 -10.53 4.30
C ILE A 135 -8.91 -9.61 3.21
N ILE A 136 -8.33 -9.68 2.01
CA ILE A 136 -8.78 -8.89 0.85
C ILE A 136 -10.27 -9.16 0.56
N VAL A 137 -10.72 -10.41 0.65
CA VAL A 137 -12.10 -10.77 0.33
C VAL A 137 -13.06 -10.52 1.51
N LYS A 138 -12.67 -10.89 2.74
CA LYS A 138 -13.61 -10.86 3.89
C LYS A 138 -13.60 -9.53 4.63
N GLN A 139 -12.46 -8.87 4.76
CA GLN A 139 -12.26 -7.69 5.60
C GLN A 139 -11.25 -6.69 5.00
N PRO A 140 -11.48 -6.18 3.77
CA PRO A 140 -10.50 -5.37 3.04
C PRO A 140 -10.13 -4.04 3.71
N PHE A 141 -11.07 -3.42 4.43
CA PHE A 141 -10.94 -2.05 4.94
C PHE A 141 -10.80 -2.00 6.47
N LEU A 142 -10.32 -3.06 7.11
CA LEU A 142 -10.18 -3.11 8.56
C LEU A 142 -8.89 -2.42 9.02
N LEU A 143 -9.03 -1.54 10.02
CA LEU A 143 -7.91 -0.97 10.76
C LEU A 143 -7.40 -1.98 11.78
N ASN A 144 -6.11 -1.91 12.10
CA ASN A 144 -5.52 -2.75 13.13
C ASN A 144 -5.91 -2.24 14.52
N GLU A 145 -6.47 -3.12 15.35
CA GLU A 145 -6.90 -2.81 16.72
C GLU A 145 -5.73 -2.88 17.72
N GLU A 146 -4.60 -3.47 17.34
CA GLU A 146 -3.44 -3.62 18.20
C GLU A 146 -2.70 -2.30 18.41
N LYS A 147 -2.70 -1.80 19.65
CA LYS A 147 -2.10 -0.50 20.01
C LYS A 147 -0.60 -0.37 19.71
N ASN A 148 0.13 -1.48 19.70
CA ASN A 148 1.57 -1.53 19.44
C ASN A 148 1.91 -2.04 18.04
N SER A 149 0.93 -2.20 17.15
CA SER A 149 1.21 -2.61 15.78
C SER A 149 2.00 -1.51 15.06
N LEU A 150 3.01 -1.96 14.31
CA LEU A 150 3.78 -1.11 13.40
C LEU A 150 2.91 -0.54 12.28
N PHE A 151 1.89 -1.29 11.87
CA PHE A 151 1.00 -0.95 10.77
C PHE A 151 -0.42 -0.65 11.28
N LYS A 152 -1.03 0.40 10.73
CA LYS A 152 -2.36 0.89 11.10
C LYS A 152 -3.49 0.12 10.44
N THR A 153 -3.24 -0.53 9.30
CA THR A 153 -4.20 -1.34 8.56
C THR A 153 -3.90 -2.83 8.71
N LEU A 154 -4.94 -3.66 8.84
CA LEU A 154 -4.77 -5.10 9.02
C LEU A 154 -4.17 -5.77 7.78
N ILE A 155 -4.48 -5.26 6.59
CA ILE A 155 -3.94 -5.79 5.34
C ILE A 155 -2.42 -5.61 5.28
N THR A 156 -1.90 -4.44 5.64
CA THR A 156 -0.45 -4.16 5.58
C THR A 156 0.30 -5.07 6.56
N SER A 157 -0.21 -5.24 7.79
CA SER A 157 0.40 -6.17 8.75
C SER A 157 0.39 -7.60 8.23
N THR A 158 -0.69 -8.01 7.56
CA THR A 158 -0.78 -9.38 7.04
C THR A 158 0.16 -9.60 5.87
N ILE A 159 0.26 -8.67 4.93
CA ILE A 159 1.24 -8.76 3.83
C ILE A 159 2.66 -8.88 4.41
N PHE A 160 3.00 -8.05 5.40
CA PHE A 160 4.31 -8.12 6.04
C PHE A 160 4.54 -9.46 6.76
N GLN A 161 3.54 -9.96 7.50
CA GLN A 161 3.59 -11.29 8.14
C GLN A 161 3.72 -12.42 7.12
N SER A 162 3.05 -12.34 5.97
CA SER A 162 3.19 -13.30 4.87
C SER A 162 4.61 -13.31 4.29
N ILE A 163 5.23 -12.13 4.15
CA ILE A 163 6.63 -12.00 3.76
C ILE A 163 7.52 -12.61 4.84
N ASP A 164 7.36 -12.25 6.11
CA ASP A 164 8.13 -12.83 7.22
C ASP A 164 8.03 -14.36 7.22
N ARG A 165 6.81 -14.90 7.09
CA ARG A 165 6.52 -16.34 7.05
C ARG A 165 7.29 -17.08 5.96
N CYS A 166 7.54 -16.45 4.80
CA CYS A 166 8.36 -17.05 3.74
C CYS A 166 9.81 -17.36 4.19
N TRP A 167 10.32 -16.58 5.14
CA TRP A 167 11.73 -16.59 5.56
C TRP A 167 11.94 -17.05 7.01
N GLN A 168 10.88 -17.55 7.67
CA GLN A 168 10.99 -18.16 8.99
C GLN A 168 11.79 -19.47 8.93
N THR A 169 12.54 -19.76 9.99
CA THR A 169 13.46 -20.92 10.06
C THR A 169 12.74 -22.25 9.87
N ASN A 170 11.46 -22.35 10.26
CA ASN A 170 10.62 -23.54 10.14
C ASN A 170 9.85 -23.65 8.81
N VAL A 171 10.06 -22.71 7.88
CA VAL A 171 9.39 -22.70 6.56
C VAL A 171 10.41 -22.65 5.44
N PHE A 172 11.40 -21.78 5.58
CA PHE A 172 12.41 -21.54 4.57
C PHE A 172 13.30 -22.78 4.36
N LEU A 173 13.53 -23.11 3.10
CA LEU A 173 14.51 -24.11 2.66
C LEU A 173 15.40 -23.46 1.60
N GLU A 174 16.71 -23.47 1.81
CA GLU A 174 17.68 -22.83 0.92
C GLU A 174 17.58 -23.29 -0.55
N PRO A 175 17.34 -24.58 -0.88
CA PRO A 175 17.13 -25.00 -2.28
C PRO A 175 15.93 -24.31 -2.97
N LEU A 176 14.97 -23.81 -2.18
CA LEU A 176 13.77 -23.12 -2.64
C LEU A 176 13.89 -21.59 -2.56
N SER A 177 15.08 -21.05 -2.29
CA SER A 177 15.32 -19.60 -2.13
C SER A 177 14.73 -18.77 -3.27
N HIS A 178 14.95 -19.20 -4.52
CA HIS A 178 14.42 -18.51 -5.70
C HIS A 178 12.88 -18.45 -5.73
N ARG A 179 12.20 -19.47 -5.18
CA ARG A 179 10.73 -19.52 -5.12
C ARG A 179 10.18 -18.66 -3.99
N PHE A 180 10.78 -18.71 -2.80
CA PHE A 180 10.39 -17.83 -1.68
C PHE A 180 10.68 -16.35 -1.98
N TRP A 181 11.76 -16.07 -2.71
CA TRP A 181 12.01 -14.74 -3.26
C TRP A 181 10.90 -14.30 -4.21
N LYS A 182 10.55 -15.16 -5.19
CA LYS A 182 9.42 -14.89 -6.09
C LYS A 182 8.11 -14.63 -5.30
N LEU A 183 7.81 -15.43 -4.28
CA LEU A 183 6.61 -15.25 -3.45
C LEU A 183 6.63 -13.91 -2.69
N THR A 184 7.79 -13.50 -2.18
CA THR A 184 7.96 -12.19 -1.52
C THR A 184 7.55 -11.06 -2.47
N LEU A 185 8.07 -11.06 -3.70
CA LEU A 185 7.70 -10.07 -4.71
C LEU A 185 6.23 -10.18 -5.10
N GLN A 186 5.68 -11.39 -5.21
CA GLN A 186 4.27 -11.61 -5.51
C GLN A 186 3.35 -11.05 -4.42
N CYS A 187 3.73 -11.13 -3.14
CA CYS A 187 2.96 -10.52 -2.04
C CYS A 187 2.90 -8.99 -2.20
N ILE A 188 4.05 -8.35 -2.50
CA ILE A 188 4.13 -6.90 -2.69
C ILE A 188 3.33 -6.46 -3.93
N VAL A 189 3.48 -7.18 -5.04
CA VAL A 189 2.74 -6.88 -6.28
C VAL A 189 1.24 -7.12 -6.09
N ARG A 190 0.83 -8.17 -5.37
CA ARG A 190 -0.58 -8.42 -5.07
C ARG A 190 -1.18 -7.29 -4.25
N PHE A 191 -0.42 -6.77 -3.27
CA PHE A 191 -0.82 -5.61 -2.48
C PHE A 191 -1.00 -4.37 -3.37
N ARG A 192 -0.04 -4.08 -4.25
CA ARG A 192 -0.12 -3.00 -5.24
C ARG A 192 -1.39 -3.10 -6.10
N VAL A 193 -1.61 -4.25 -6.75
CA VAL A 193 -2.76 -4.47 -7.64
C VAL A 193 -4.08 -4.32 -6.89
N TRP A 194 -4.14 -4.73 -5.63
CA TRP A 194 -5.33 -4.53 -4.80
C TRP A 194 -5.61 -3.04 -4.55
N ILE A 195 -4.59 -2.24 -4.24
CA ILE A 195 -4.76 -0.78 -4.03
C ILE A 195 -5.24 -0.09 -5.31
N GLU A 196 -4.76 -0.52 -6.47
CA GLU A 196 -5.18 0.01 -7.78
C GLU A 196 -6.67 -0.22 -8.08
N THR A 197 -7.38 -1.07 -7.32
CA THR A 197 -8.83 -1.28 -7.48
C THR A 197 -9.70 -0.23 -6.77
N PHE A 198 -9.09 0.63 -5.96
CA PHE A 198 -9.83 1.56 -5.11
C PHE A 198 -10.47 2.69 -5.92
N ASN A 199 -11.64 3.12 -5.44
CA ASN A 199 -12.32 4.31 -5.95
C ASN A 199 -12.91 5.13 -4.79
N ILE A 200 -13.29 6.37 -5.13
CA ILE A 200 -13.83 7.38 -4.20
C ILE A 200 -15.05 6.86 -3.43
N LYS A 201 -15.92 6.08 -4.07
CA LYS A 201 -17.24 5.69 -3.54
C LYS A 201 -17.20 4.52 -2.56
N THR A 202 -16.21 3.64 -2.68
CA THR A 202 -16.17 2.38 -1.93
C THR A 202 -15.30 2.43 -0.68
N THR A 203 -14.52 3.50 -0.49
CA THR A 203 -13.41 3.49 0.45
C THR A 203 -13.50 4.63 1.44
N ASP A 204 -13.39 4.32 2.73
CA ASP A 204 -13.43 5.32 3.78
C ASP A 204 -12.14 6.16 3.85
N THR A 205 -12.28 7.48 4.08
CA THR A 205 -11.15 8.42 4.11
C THR A 205 -10.14 8.06 5.21
N LYS A 206 -10.61 7.65 6.39
CA LYS A 206 -9.73 7.28 7.50
C LYS A 206 -8.92 6.03 7.13
N PHE A 207 -9.52 5.04 6.48
CA PHE A 207 -8.79 3.88 5.98
C PHE A 207 -7.71 4.26 4.95
N LEU A 208 -8.07 5.07 3.94
CA LEU A 208 -7.13 5.52 2.90
C LEU A 208 -5.91 6.23 3.47
N LEU A 209 -6.11 7.11 4.46
CA LEU A 209 -5.03 7.85 5.11
C LEU A 209 -4.12 6.95 5.96
N ASN A 210 -4.69 6.00 6.70
CA ASN A 210 -3.88 5.03 7.45
C ASN A 210 -3.07 4.15 6.49
N LEU A 211 -3.67 3.72 5.37
CA LEU A 211 -2.96 2.97 4.34
C LEU A 211 -1.84 3.81 3.69
N TYR A 212 -2.09 5.08 3.39
CA TYR A 212 -1.11 6.02 2.82
C TYR A 212 0.17 6.13 3.66
N VAL A 213 0.03 6.17 4.99
CA VAL A 213 1.16 6.18 5.94
C VAL A 213 1.81 4.80 6.05
N ASP A 214 0.99 3.75 6.08
CA ASP A 214 1.45 2.37 6.13
C ASP A 214 2.33 2.00 4.94
N LEU A 215 2.05 2.48 3.72
CA LEU A 215 2.88 2.17 2.54
C LEU A 215 4.34 2.62 2.70
N GLN A 216 4.57 3.80 3.27
CA GLN A 216 5.91 4.30 3.53
C GLN A 216 6.60 3.47 4.62
N THR A 217 5.88 3.17 5.70
CA THR A 217 6.39 2.37 6.82
C THR A 217 6.71 0.95 6.35
N PHE A 218 5.83 0.35 5.57
CA PHE A 218 5.97 -0.97 4.97
C PHE A 218 7.20 -1.05 4.06
N SER A 219 7.39 -0.08 3.17
CA SER A 219 8.58 0.00 2.31
C SER A 219 9.87 0.02 3.13
N ASN A 220 9.91 0.81 4.21
CA ASN A 220 11.07 0.89 5.09
C ASN A 220 11.32 -0.42 5.85
N GLU A 221 10.28 -1.03 6.42
CA GLU A 221 10.40 -2.27 7.19
C GLU A 221 10.74 -3.48 6.30
N VAL A 222 10.18 -3.58 5.09
CA VAL A 222 10.56 -4.62 4.14
C VAL A 222 12.02 -4.48 3.71
N ASN A 223 12.51 -3.26 3.46
CA ASN A 223 13.93 -3.03 3.16
C ASN A 223 14.84 -3.43 4.33
N LYS A 224 14.49 -3.05 5.56
CA LYS A 224 15.23 -3.47 6.77
C LYS A 224 15.23 -4.99 6.92
N PHE A 225 14.07 -5.63 6.77
CA PHE A 225 13.92 -7.07 6.86
C PHE A 225 14.74 -7.79 5.80
N PHE A 226 14.73 -7.29 4.56
CA PHE A 226 15.51 -7.84 3.46
C PHE A 226 17.01 -7.82 3.74
N HIS A 227 17.56 -6.69 4.17
CA HIS A 227 19.00 -6.61 4.47
C HIS A 227 19.40 -7.41 5.71
N SER A 228 18.60 -7.34 6.79
CA SER A 228 18.96 -7.96 8.07
C SER A 228 18.71 -9.47 8.12
N ILE A 229 17.58 -9.94 7.60
CA ILE A 229 17.16 -11.35 7.68
C ILE A 229 17.47 -12.08 6.39
N ILE A 230 16.96 -11.59 5.25
CA ILE A 230 17.07 -12.34 3.98
C ILE A 230 18.53 -12.43 3.54
N LEU A 231 19.20 -11.29 3.36
CA LEU A 231 20.61 -11.27 2.96
C LEU A 231 21.54 -11.63 4.13
N GLY A 232 21.30 -11.05 5.30
CA GLY A 232 22.19 -11.19 6.47
C GLY A 232 22.18 -12.54 7.16
N GLN A 233 21.10 -13.33 7.01
CA GLN A 233 20.96 -14.61 7.74
C GLN A 233 20.56 -15.79 6.84
N ARG A 234 19.69 -15.59 5.83
CA ARG A 234 19.13 -16.71 5.05
C ARG A 234 19.92 -17.05 3.79
N LEU A 235 20.46 -16.04 3.10
CA LEU A 235 21.15 -16.21 1.81
C LEU A 235 22.68 -16.07 1.92
N THR A 236 23.24 -16.12 3.13
CA THR A 236 24.68 -15.89 3.39
C THR A 236 25.60 -16.83 2.61
N SER A 237 25.24 -18.11 2.51
CA SER A 237 25.94 -19.13 1.71
C SER A 237 25.95 -18.78 0.22
N ILE A 238 24.79 -18.43 -0.34
CA ILE A 238 24.60 -18.09 -1.76
C ILE A 238 25.35 -16.80 -2.12
N ILE A 239 25.26 -15.78 -1.26
CA ILE A 239 25.92 -14.49 -1.46
C ILE A 239 27.45 -14.64 -1.44
N SER A 240 27.96 -15.49 -0.55
CA SER A 240 29.40 -15.78 -0.48
C SER A 240 29.95 -16.38 -1.79
N LEU A 241 29.10 -17.08 -2.55
CA LEU A 241 29.46 -17.69 -3.84
C LEU A 241 29.31 -16.72 -5.02
N SER A 242 28.42 -15.73 -4.93
CA SER A 242 28.17 -14.76 -6.00
C SER A 242 27.80 -13.38 -5.43
N PRO A 243 28.78 -12.48 -5.20
CA PRO A 243 28.52 -11.20 -4.54
C PRO A 243 27.61 -10.27 -5.38
N ASN A 244 27.65 -10.40 -6.71
CA ASN A 244 26.85 -9.59 -7.64
C ASN A 244 25.34 -9.83 -7.48
N ILE A 245 24.92 -10.99 -6.94
CA ILE A 245 23.50 -11.28 -6.75
C ILE A 245 22.87 -10.34 -5.73
N THR A 246 23.63 -9.88 -4.75
CA THR A 246 23.16 -8.98 -3.69
C THR A 246 22.67 -7.66 -4.28
N THR A 247 23.46 -7.08 -5.19
CA THR A 247 23.10 -5.83 -5.86
C THR A 247 21.87 -6.00 -6.75
N GLU A 248 21.76 -7.13 -7.46
CA GLU A 248 20.63 -7.41 -8.34
C GLU A 248 19.33 -7.59 -7.56
N LEU A 249 19.34 -8.40 -6.49
CA LEU A 249 18.18 -8.59 -5.62
C LEU A 249 17.74 -7.29 -4.94
N THR A 250 18.70 -6.47 -4.51
CA THR A 250 18.43 -5.16 -3.91
C THR A 250 17.76 -4.22 -4.91
N ASN A 251 18.24 -4.17 -6.16
CA ASN A 251 17.65 -3.35 -7.20
C ASN A 251 16.21 -3.79 -7.53
N ILE A 252 15.97 -5.09 -7.67
CA ILE A 252 14.63 -5.65 -7.93
C ILE A 252 13.66 -5.29 -6.80
N LEU A 253 14.10 -5.40 -5.53
CA LEU A 253 13.27 -5.03 -4.39
C LEU A 253 12.93 -3.54 -4.40
N ASN A 254 13.94 -2.69 -4.61
CA ASN A 254 13.78 -1.25 -4.63
C ASN A 254 12.83 -0.81 -5.75
N GLU A 255 12.93 -1.39 -6.94
CA GLU A 255 12.01 -1.12 -8.05
C GLU A 255 10.56 -1.55 -7.72
N THR A 256 10.41 -2.70 -7.07
CA THR A 256 9.09 -3.20 -6.66
C THR A 256 8.47 -2.31 -5.57
N LEU A 257 9.27 -1.87 -4.60
CA LEU A 257 8.83 -1.02 -3.50
C LEU A 257 8.63 0.44 -3.92
N SER A 258 9.44 0.98 -4.84
CA SER A 258 9.24 2.33 -5.38
C SER A 258 7.94 2.39 -6.16
N SER A 259 7.62 1.36 -6.95
CA SER A 259 6.33 1.29 -7.62
C SER A 259 5.14 1.32 -6.65
N LEU A 260 5.25 0.64 -5.50
CA LEU A 260 4.23 0.71 -4.46
C LEU A 260 4.18 2.11 -3.80
N THR A 261 5.34 2.67 -3.46
CA THR A 261 5.43 3.92 -2.70
C THR A 261 5.13 5.15 -3.55
N ASP A 262 5.54 5.20 -4.81
CA ASP A 262 5.37 6.37 -5.66
C ASP A 262 3.99 6.35 -6.32
N GLN A 263 3.60 5.23 -6.92
CA GLN A 263 2.33 5.14 -7.65
C GLN A 263 1.14 5.01 -6.70
N CYS A 264 1.15 4.03 -5.80
CA CYS A 264 -0.03 3.76 -4.97
C CYS A 264 -0.26 4.88 -3.95
N ARG A 265 0.80 5.43 -3.35
CA ARG A 265 0.68 6.55 -2.42
C ARG A 265 0.13 7.80 -3.12
N THR A 266 0.54 8.07 -4.35
CA THR A 266 -0.02 9.16 -5.17
C THR A 266 -1.49 8.90 -5.49
N ASN A 267 -1.85 7.68 -5.90
CA ASN A 267 -3.24 7.32 -6.15
C ASN A 267 -4.12 7.50 -4.89
N LEU A 268 -3.66 7.03 -3.73
CA LEU A 268 -4.36 7.19 -2.45
C LEU A 268 -4.51 8.67 -2.07
N LYS A 269 -3.46 9.48 -2.26
CA LYS A 269 -3.50 10.93 -2.04
C LYS A 269 -4.58 11.57 -2.91
N ASN A 270 -4.60 11.25 -4.21
CA ASN A 270 -5.58 11.78 -5.14
C ASN A 270 -7.01 11.38 -4.77
N LEU A 271 -7.24 10.11 -4.40
CA LEU A 271 -8.56 9.65 -3.96
C LEU A 271 -9.08 10.42 -2.74
N VAL A 272 -8.22 10.65 -1.74
CA VAL A 272 -8.61 11.43 -0.55
C VAL A 272 -8.88 12.89 -0.91
N ILE A 273 -8.07 13.49 -1.78
CA ILE A 273 -8.29 14.86 -2.27
C ILE A 273 -9.62 14.95 -3.02
N GLU A 274 -9.91 13.98 -3.90
CA GLU A 274 -11.17 13.90 -4.63
C GLU A 274 -12.38 13.76 -3.68
N GLN A 275 -12.29 12.94 -2.65
CA GLN A 275 -13.32 12.84 -1.60
C GLN A 275 -13.55 14.16 -0.88
N LEU A 276 -12.48 14.89 -0.57
CA LEU A 276 -12.56 16.19 0.08
C LEU A 276 -13.20 17.23 -0.85
N ILE A 277 -12.82 17.23 -2.14
CA ILE A 277 -13.40 18.10 -3.17
C ILE A 277 -14.89 17.82 -3.34
N GLU A 278 -15.31 16.55 -3.48
CA GLU A 278 -16.72 16.16 -3.65
C GLU A 278 -17.56 16.66 -2.46
N ARG A 279 -17.10 16.42 -1.23
CA ARG A 279 -17.79 16.86 -0.01
C ARG A 279 -17.91 18.38 0.10
N CYS A 280 -16.86 19.11 -0.25
CA CYS A 280 -16.86 20.57 -0.26
C CYS A 280 -17.75 21.14 -1.38
N ASN A 281 -17.78 20.51 -2.54
CA ASN A 281 -18.60 20.93 -3.68
C ASN A 281 -20.10 20.69 -3.43
N GLU A 282 -20.47 19.59 -2.75
CA GLU A 282 -21.85 19.33 -2.34
C GLU A 282 -22.46 20.50 -1.56
N THR A 283 -21.71 21.07 -0.61
CA THR A 283 -22.15 22.27 0.12
C THR A 283 -22.07 23.51 -0.75
N LEU A 284 -21.00 23.67 -1.53
CA LEU A 284 -20.74 24.83 -2.36
C LEU A 284 -21.84 25.09 -3.41
N HIS A 285 -22.37 24.04 -4.04
CA HIS A 285 -23.38 24.16 -5.11
C HIS A 285 -24.65 24.90 -4.67
N SER A 286 -24.97 24.93 -3.36
CA SER A 286 -26.12 25.70 -2.83
C SER A 286 -26.06 27.21 -3.13
N ILE A 287 -24.91 27.74 -3.53
CA ILE A 287 -24.73 29.14 -3.99
C ILE A 287 -25.58 29.47 -5.22
N GLN A 288 -25.89 28.48 -6.06
CA GLN A 288 -26.76 28.68 -7.22
C GLN A 288 -28.19 29.10 -6.84
N GLU A 289 -28.61 28.91 -5.58
CA GLU A 289 -29.92 29.33 -5.08
C GLU A 289 -29.95 30.80 -4.65
N ILE A 290 -28.80 31.49 -4.53
CA ILE A 290 -28.73 32.90 -4.12
C ILE A 290 -29.65 33.81 -4.96
N PRO A 291 -29.69 33.72 -6.31
CA PRO A 291 -30.61 34.53 -7.10
C PRO A 291 -32.08 34.32 -6.75
N ARG A 292 -32.48 33.07 -6.49
CA ARG A 292 -33.86 32.73 -6.09
C ARG A 292 -34.19 33.23 -4.70
N MET A 293 -33.20 33.27 -3.80
CA MET A 293 -33.37 33.75 -2.44
C MET A 293 -33.69 35.24 -2.33
N TYR A 294 -33.32 36.04 -3.35
CA TYR A 294 -33.51 37.49 -3.34
C TYR A 294 -34.51 37.98 -4.40
N ARG A 295 -34.56 37.40 -5.60
CA ARG A 295 -35.45 37.85 -6.69
C ARG A 295 -36.92 37.75 -6.29
N LYS A 296 -37.63 38.88 -6.33
CA LYS A 296 -39.06 39.00 -5.99
C LYS A 296 -39.38 38.50 -4.58
N THR A 297 -38.41 38.60 -3.68
CA THR A 297 -38.60 38.29 -2.27
C THR A 297 -38.50 39.59 -1.48
N ASN A 298 -39.34 39.77 -0.46
CA ASN A 298 -39.22 40.89 0.48
C ASN A 298 -38.11 40.66 1.51
N ARG A 299 -37.08 39.88 1.16
CA ARG A 299 -35.99 39.54 2.06
C ARG A 299 -35.09 40.76 2.26
N GLU A 300 -34.59 40.91 3.48
CA GLU A 300 -33.66 41.97 3.85
C GLU A 300 -32.32 41.84 3.10
N ALA A 301 -31.55 42.93 3.07
CA ALA A 301 -30.22 42.92 2.47
C ALA A 301 -29.28 41.98 3.24
N PRO A 302 -28.39 41.24 2.54
CA PRO A 302 -27.43 40.37 3.19
C PRO A 302 -26.46 41.16 4.08
N SER A 303 -26.14 40.59 5.25
CA SER A 303 -25.15 41.14 6.20
C SER A 303 -24.11 40.10 6.64
N LYS A 304 -24.26 38.85 6.20
CA LYS A 304 -23.42 37.71 6.58
C LYS A 304 -23.11 36.86 5.34
N PRO A 305 -21.98 36.13 5.34
CA PRO A 305 -21.71 35.14 4.30
C PRO A 305 -22.77 34.04 4.32
N SER A 306 -22.94 33.39 3.17
CA SER A 306 -23.87 32.30 3.00
C SER A 306 -23.47 31.09 3.84
N ASN A 307 -24.46 30.31 4.27
CA ASN A 307 -24.21 29.06 4.99
C ASN A 307 -23.39 28.07 4.16
N SER A 308 -23.44 28.20 2.83
CA SER A 308 -22.63 27.41 1.89
C SER A 308 -21.14 27.55 2.17
N ILE A 309 -20.62 28.79 2.18
CA ILE A 309 -19.20 29.07 2.43
C ILE A 309 -18.80 28.56 3.81
N ILE A 310 -19.60 28.86 4.83
CA ILE A 310 -19.33 28.42 6.20
C ILE A 310 -19.26 26.88 6.28
N ALA A 311 -20.18 26.18 5.62
CA ALA A 311 -20.21 24.71 5.61
C ALA A 311 -19.03 24.10 4.85
N THR A 312 -18.66 24.67 3.70
CA THR A 312 -17.50 24.23 2.91
C THR A 312 -16.20 24.31 3.73
N PHE A 313 -15.93 25.43 4.39
CA PHE A 313 -14.73 25.56 5.23
C PHE A 313 -14.79 24.71 6.51
N ARG A 314 -15.99 24.42 7.03
CA ARG A 314 -16.15 23.46 8.13
C ARG A 314 -15.69 22.06 7.75
N HIS A 315 -15.90 21.61 6.50
CA HIS A 315 -15.40 20.32 6.03
C HIS A 315 -13.87 20.26 6.02
N LEU A 316 -13.19 21.34 5.61
CA LEU A 316 -11.72 21.44 5.65
C LEU A 316 -11.20 21.44 7.09
N GLN A 317 -11.81 22.22 7.97
CA GLN A 317 -11.44 22.28 9.38
C GLN A 317 -11.62 20.92 10.07
N ALA A 318 -12.73 20.23 9.79
CA ALA A 318 -12.96 18.88 10.28
C ALA A 318 -11.87 17.90 9.81
N PHE A 319 -11.48 17.97 8.52
CA PHE A 319 -10.39 17.15 8.00
C PHE A 319 -9.08 17.36 8.78
N SER A 320 -8.70 18.61 9.06
CA SER A 320 -7.50 18.90 9.87
C SER A 320 -7.65 18.41 11.31
N ASN A 321 -8.79 18.67 11.95
CA ASN A 321 -9.04 18.26 13.33
C ASN A 321 -9.02 16.73 13.50
N ASP A 322 -9.49 15.99 12.51
CA ASP A 322 -9.58 14.52 12.57
C ASP A 322 -8.23 13.85 12.29
N TYR A 323 -7.41 14.42 11.39
CA TYR A 323 -6.24 13.72 10.83
C TYR A 323 -4.88 14.38 11.09
N SER A 324 -4.84 15.69 11.38
CA SER A 324 -3.59 16.40 11.66
C SER A 324 -3.02 16.00 13.03
N GLY A 325 -1.75 15.61 13.07
CA GLY A 325 -1.07 15.14 14.27
C GLY A 325 -1.47 13.73 14.74
N SER A 326 -2.53 13.15 14.16
CA SER A 326 -2.98 11.78 14.47
C SER A 326 -2.48 10.77 13.45
N VAL A 327 -2.74 11.01 12.16
CA VAL A 327 -2.34 10.15 11.04
C VAL A 327 -1.36 10.89 10.14
N LEU A 328 -1.64 12.15 9.81
CA LEU A 328 -0.80 12.99 8.96
C LEU A 328 0.02 13.97 9.78
N THR A 329 1.17 14.37 9.26
CA THR A 329 1.86 15.56 9.76
C THR A 329 1.04 16.82 9.44
N GLU A 330 1.25 17.90 10.19
CA GLU A 330 0.58 19.19 9.92
C GLU A 330 0.86 19.68 8.50
N ASP A 331 2.10 19.52 8.01
CA ASP A 331 2.49 19.89 6.65
C ASP A 331 1.78 19.04 5.60
N GLU A 332 1.74 17.72 5.75
CA GLU A 332 0.99 16.86 4.83
C GLU A 332 -0.49 17.24 4.83
N CYS A 333 -1.12 17.41 5.99
CA CYS A 333 -2.52 17.80 6.07
C CYS A 333 -2.78 19.13 5.33
N LYS A 334 -1.92 20.13 5.50
CA LYS A 334 -1.97 21.39 4.74
C LYS A 334 -1.82 21.16 3.24
N GLN A 335 -0.91 20.29 2.79
CA GLN A 335 -0.76 19.98 1.37
C GLN A 335 -2.05 19.38 0.77
N PHE A 336 -2.72 18.45 1.47
CA PHE A 336 -4.00 17.89 1.01
C PHE A 336 -5.07 18.98 0.87
N GLN A 337 -5.18 19.85 1.88
CA GLN A 337 -6.13 20.97 1.86
C GLN A 337 -5.83 21.97 0.74
N THR A 338 -4.57 22.35 0.55
CA THR A 338 -4.16 23.30 -0.49
C THR A 338 -4.49 22.79 -1.88
N ILE A 339 -4.20 21.52 -2.17
CA ILE A 339 -4.51 20.93 -3.48
C ILE A 339 -6.03 20.86 -3.69
N ALA A 340 -6.79 20.43 -2.68
CA ALA A 340 -8.25 20.42 -2.76
C ALA A 340 -8.82 21.83 -2.99
N MET A 341 -8.30 22.83 -2.27
CA MET A 341 -8.78 24.20 -2.33
C MET A 341 -8.46 24.91 -3.65
N GLU A 342 -7.36 24.54 -4.31
CA GLU A 342 -7.08 25.02 -5.66
C GLU A 342 -8.24 24.67 -6.60
N GLU A 343 -8.75 23.44 -6.55
CA GLU A 343 -9.84 23.00 -7.43
C GLU A 343 -11.21 23.53 -6.98
N ILE A 344 -11.49 23.51 -5.67
CA ILE A 344 -12.73 24.06 -5.11
C ILE A 344 -12.85 25.56 -5.42
N THR A 345 -11.74 26.31 -5.40
CA THR A 345 -11.75 27.75 -5.72
C THR A 345 -12.06 28.00 -7.19
N LYS A 346 -11.54 27.17 -8.11
CA LYS A 346 -11.87 27.28 -9.53
C LYS A 346 -13.37 27.04 -9.77
N ASN A 347 -13.94 26.00 -9.16
CA ASN A 347 -15.39 25.73 -9.24
C ASN A 347 -16.22 26.87 -8.63
N TYR A 348 -15.81 27.37 -7.45
CA TYR A 348 -16.46 28.52 -6.81
C TYR A 348 -16.51 29.74 -7.72
N TYR A 349 -15.39 30.04 -8.40
CA TYR A 349 -15.31 31.12 -9.37
C TYR A 349 -16.28 30.94 -10.52
N GLU A 350 -16.35 29.75 -11.12
CA GLU A 350 -17.25 29.48 -12.24
C GLU A 350 -18.71 29.68 -11.83
N LEU A 351 -19.11 29.10 -10.69
CA LEU A 351 -20.47 29.25 -10.15
C LEU A 351 -20.84 30.73 -9.91
N CYS A 352 -19.94 31.50 -9.30
CA CYS A 352 -20.20 32.91 -9.02
C CYS A 352 -20.20 33.77 -10.28
N SER A 353 -19.27 33.53 -11.21
CA SER A 353 -19.17 34.26 -12.47
C SER A 353 -20.41 34.04 -13.34
N GLU A 354 -20.94 32.81 -13.38
CA GLU A 354 -22.22 32.51 -14.06
C GLU A 354 -23.37 33.33 -13.46
N ILE A 355 -23.49 33.37 -12.13
CA ILE A 355 -24.53 34.15 -11.44
C ILE A 355 -24.38 35.64 -11.75
N LEU A 356 -23.18 36.21 -11.60
CA LEU A 356 -22.92 37.63 -11.85
C LEU A 356 -23.17 38.00 -13.32
N SER A 357 -22.81 37.12 -14.25
CA SER A 357 -23.08 37.32 -15.68
C SER A 357 -24.59 37.33 -15.98
N SER A 358 -25.36 36.48 -15.31
CA SER A 358 -26.83 36.42 -15.41
C SER A 358 -27.47 37.70 -14.87
N VAL A 359 -27.00 38.18 -13.72
CA VAL A 359 -27.43 39.45 -13.12
C VAL A 359 -27.15 40.61 -14.07
N ARG A 360 -25.91 40.71 -14.59
CA ARG A 360 -25.52 41.77 -15.53
C ARG A 360 -26.38 41.79 -16.81
N LYS A 361 -26.63 40.62 -17.42
CA LYS A 361 -27.50 40.51 -18.61
C LYS A 361 -28.93 40.96 -18.31
N MET A 362 -29.44 40.67 -17.12
CA MET A 362 -30.78 41.06 -16.70
C MET A 362 -30.87 42.58 -16.46
N GLU A 363 -29.87 43.16 -15.79
CA GLU A 363 -29.74 44.61 -15.61
C GLU A 363 -29.68 45.34 -16.95
N ASP A 364 -28.83 44.87 -17.89
CA ASP A 364 -28.70 45.44 -19.24
C ASP A 364 -30.03 45.40 -20.01
N SER A 365 -30.78 44.30 -19.89
CA SER A 365 -32.11 44.15 -20.51
C SER A 365 -33.12 45.13 -19.92
N ILE A 366 -33.18 45.26 -18.59
CA ILE A 366 -34.04 46.22 -17.90
C ILE A 366 -33.67 47.65 -18.27
N GLN A 367 -32.37 47.97 -18.34
CA GLN A 367 -31.90 49.30 -18.69
C GLN A 367 -32.22 49.65 -20.16
N ARG A 368 -32.08 48.70 -21.09
CA ARG A 368 -32.53 48.86 -22.49
C ARG A 368 -34.04 49.11 -22.56
N LEU A 369 -34.85 48.34 -21.83
CA LEU A 369 -36.31 48.55 -21.77
C LEU A 369 -36.70 49.92 -21.19
N ARG A 370 -35.98 50.39 -20.17
CA ARG A 370 -36.16 51.75 -19.61
C ARG A 370 -35.84 52.82 -20.65
N ARG A 371 -34.69 52.73 -21.34
CA ARG A 371 -34.31 53.66 -22.41
C ARG A 371 -35.36 53.69 -23.53
N VAL A 372 -35.88 52.53 -23.96
CA VAL A 372 -36.94 52.48 -25.00
C VAL A 372 -38.24 53.15 -24.51
N ARG A 373 -38.65 52.91 -23.26
CA ARG A 373 -39.83 53.58 -22.67
C ARG A 373 -39.63 55.08 -22.50
N GLU A 374 -38.45 55.54 -22.11
CA GLU A 374 -38.10 56.96 -22.01
C GLU A 374 -38.12 57.62 -23.39
N SER A 375 -37.56 56.97 -24.41
CA SER A 375 -37.63 57.43 -25.80
C SER A 375 -39.07 57.48 -26.34
N SER A 376 -39.94 56.55 -25.91
CA SER A 376 -41.37 56.54 -26.28
C SER A 376 -42.19 57.60 -25.53
N LYS A 377 -41.86 57.88 -24.26
CA LYS A 377 -42.45 58.97 -23.48
C LYS A 377 -41.98 60.35 -23.96
N ALA A 378 -40.76 60.47 -24.49
CA ALA A 378 -40.28 61.72 -25.09
C ALA A 378 -41.09 62.14 -26.35
N LEU A 379 -41.85 61.21 -26.95
CA LEU A 379 -42.74 61.49 -28.08
C LEU A 379 -44.19 61.83 -27.67
N SER A 380 -44.51 61.74 -26.36
CA SER A 380 -45.83 62.11 -25.82
C SER A 380 -45.67 62.92 -24.52
N THR A 381 -45.82 64.24 -24.68
CA THR A 381 -46.06 65.23 -23.63
C THR A 381 -44.81 65.81 -22.93
N MET A 382 -44.43 67.01 -23.36
CA MET A 382 -43.84 68.05 -22.50
C MET A 382 -44.82 68.33 -21.36
N SER A 383 -44.54 67.89 -20.12
CA SER A 383 -44.96 68.56 -18.88
C SER A 383 -44.44 67.85 -17.63
N GLN A 384 -43.89 68.68 -16.74
CA GLN A 384 -43.60 68.46 -15.31
C GLN A 384 -42.44 67.54 -14.91
N SER A 385 -41.35 68.23 -14.61
CA SER A 385 -40.44 67.97 -13.50
C SER A 385 -41.17 67.44 -12.26
N MET A 386 -40.85 66.21 -11.87
CA MET A 386 -40.93 65.77 -10.48
C MET A 386 -39.55 65.33 -10.02
N THR A 387 -39.01 66.10 -9.08
CA THR A 387 -37.97 65.69 -8.16
C THR A 387 -38.49 64.53 -7.32
N THR A 388 -38.07 63.31 -7.63
CA THR A 388 -38.13 62.20 -6.67
C THR A 388 -36.71 61.80 -6.32
N SER A 389 -36.18 62.44 -5.29
CA SER A 389 -35.14 61.87 -4.44
C SER A 389 -35.74 60.67 -3.69
N SER A 390 -36.01 59.57 -4.40
CA SER A 390 -36.16 58.28 -3.75
C SER A 390 -34.75 57.79 -3.47
N THR A 391 -34.39 57.67 -2.20
CA THR A 391 -33.34 56.73 -1.77
C THR A 391 -33.56 55.45 -2.54
N ALA A 392 -32.69 55.17 -3.52
CA ALA A 392 -32.88 54.09 -4.48
C ALA A 392 -33.04 52.80 -3.68
N ALA A 393 -34.28 52.26 -3.64
CA ALA A 393 -34.56 51.02 -2.96
C ALA A 393 -33.60 49.97 -3.53
N LEU A 394 -32.81 49.34 -2.66
CA LEU A 394 -31.80 48.36 -3.04
C LEU A 394 -32.45 47.29 -3.92
N THR A 395 -31.99 47.18 -5.17
CA THR A 395 -32.55 46.23 -6.12
C THR A 395 -32.23 44.79 -5.68
N ASP A 396 -33.05 43.83 -6.08
CA ASP A 396 -32.78 42.41 -5.82
C ASP A 396 -31.42 41.98 -6.40
N ASP A 397 -31.05 42.54 -7.56
CA ASP A 397 -29.75 42.33 -8.20
C ASP A 397 -28.58 42.87 -7.36
N ASN A 398 -28.75 44.04 -6.73
CA ASN A 398 -27.78 44.59 -5.78
C ASN A 398 -27.66 43.72 -4.52
N LYS A 399 -28.76 43.13 -4.03
CA LYS A 399 -28.72 42.16 -2.91
C LYS A 399 -27.93 40.90 -3.30
N ILE A 400 -28.09 40.40 -4.51
CA ILE A 400 -27.32 39.23 -5.01
C ILE A 400 -25.83 39.57 -5.06
N ARG A 401 -25.45 40.71 -5.64
CA ARG A 401 -24.06 41.19 -5.68
C ARG A 401 -23.47 41.35 -4.28
N MET A 402 -24.22 41.93 -3.35
CA MET A 402 -23.81 42.06 -1.95
C MET A 402 -23.60 40.69 -1.27
N GLN A 403 -24.46 39.70 -1.51
CA GLN A 403 -24.26 38.36 -0.93
C GLN A 403 -22.96 37.74 -1.45
N ILE A 404 -22.71 37.78 -2.77
CA ILE A 404 -21.48 37.25 -3.37
C ILE A 404 -20.27 37.99 -2.82
N GLN A 405 -20.36 39.31 -2.65
CA GLN A 405 -19.31 40.13 -2.04
C GLN A 405 -18.98 39.69 -0.60
N HIS A 406 -20.00 39.39 0.23
CA HIS A 406 -19.78 38.85 1.57
C HIS A 406 -19.16 37.44 1.53
N ASP A 407 -19.60 36.60 0.59
CA ASP A 407 -19.11 35.24 0.42
C ASP A 407 -17.63 35.23 0.00
N VAL A 408 -17.23 36.04 -0.99
CA VAL A 408 -15.83 36.15 -1.46
C VAL A 408 -14.90 36.68 -0.36
N ASN A 409 -15.36 37.68 0.41
CA ASN A 409 -14.60 38.22 1.54
C ASN A 409 -14.41 37.18 2.65
N ALA A 410 -15.46 36.43 2.99
CA ALA A 410 -15.37 35.35 3.96
C ALA A 410 -14.46 34.22 3.46
N TYR A 411 -14.62 33.78 2.21
CA TYR A 411 -13.78 32.77 1.58
C TYR A 411 -12.29 33.14 1.63
N THR A 412 -11.96 34.37 1.24
CA THR A 412 -10.58 34.88 1.24
C THR A 412 -10.03 34.97 2.67
N SER A 413 -10.86 35.30 3.64
CA SER A 413 -10.45 35.39 5.05
C SER A 413 -10.20 33.99 5.64
N GLU A 414 -11.04 33.01 5.33
CA GLU A 414 -10.87 31.63 5.77
C GLU A 414 -9.62 30.97 5.17
N LEU A 415 -9.32 31.21 3.89
CA LEU A 415 -8.04 30.76 3.29
C LEU A 415 -6.82 31.30 4.04
N LYS A 416 -6.85 32.58 4.44
CA LYS A 416 -5.77 33.20 5.23
C LYS A 416 -5.70 32.62 6.63
N ASN A 417 -6.83 32.40 7.28
CA ASN A 417 -6.90 31.82 8.62
C ASN A 417 -6.34 30.39 8.66
N LEU A 418 -6.57 29.62 7.60
CA LEU A 418 -6.05 28.27 7.44
C LEU A 418 -4.61 28.24 6.89
N ASP A 419 -4.01 29.40 6.59
CA ASP A 419 -2.66 29.50 6.01
C ASP A 419 -2.54 28.73 4.68
N ILE A 420 -3.60 28.78 3.87
CA ILE A 420 -3.68 28.11 2.57
C ILE A 420 -3.38 29.11 1.45
N HIS A 421 -2.34 28.81 0.67
CA HIS A 421 -1.93 29.58 -0.49
C HIS A 421 -2.28 28.84 -1.78
N ILE A 422 -3.15 29.44 -2.59
CA ILE A 422 -3.62 28.87 -3.87
C ILE A 422 -3.20 29.77 -5.05
N GLU A 423 -2.89 29.15 -6.18
CA GLU A 423 -2.51 29.83 -7.42
C GLU A 423 -3.71 30.60 -7.99
N SER A 424 -4.92 30.04 -7.86
CA SER A 424 -6.17 30.67 -8.29
C SER A 424 -6.67 31.80 -7.36
N SER A 425 -5.86 32.29 -6.43
CA SER A 425 -6.22 33.41 -5.54
C SER A 425 -6.62 34.68 -6.30
N ASN A 426 -6.08 34.90 -7.51
CA ASN A 426 -6.46 36.00 -8.38
C ASN A 426 -7.95 35.96 -8.81
N LYS A 427 -8.54 34.75 -8.94
CA LYS A 427 -9.95 34.57 -9.28
C LYS A 427 -10.87 35.17 -8.23
N LEU A 428 -10.50 35.08 -6.95
CA LEU A 428 -11.24 35.70 -5.85
C LEU A 428 -11.20 37.22 -5.96
N THR A 429 -10.06 37.81 -6.32
CA THR A 429 -9.94 39.25 -6.58
C THR A 429 -10.84 39.69 -7.72
N ILE A 430 -10.91 38.92 -8.81
CA ILE A 430 -11.80 39.22 -9.94
C ILE A 430 -13.27 39.21 -9.52
N LEU A 431 -13.72 38.17 -8.80
CA LEU A 431 -15.12 38.12 -8.30
C LEU A 431 -15.43 39.30 -7.40
N ASN A 432 -14.48 39.67 -6.54
CA ASN A 432 -14.59 40.80 -5.63
C ASN A 432 -14.80 42.12 -6.37
N GLU A 433 -14.14 42.31 -7.52
CA GLU A 433 -14.32 43.48 -8.38
C GLU A 433 -15.65 43.42 -9.14
N GLU A 434 -16.03 42.27 -9.67
CA GLU A 434 -17.30 42.08 -10.41
C GLU A 434 -18.54 42.19 -9.52
N SER A 435 -18.43 41.84 -8.23
CA SER A 435 -19.52 41.96 -7.24
C SER A 435 -19.67 43.36 -6.66
N ARG A 436 -18.73 44.27 -6.88
CA ARG A 436 -18.88 45.66 -6.41
C ARG A 436 -20.05 46.33 -7.12
N LEU A 437 -20.86 47.04 -6.33
CA LEU A 437 -21.91 47.90 -6.85
C LEU A 437 -21.25 48.99 -7.70
N GLN A 438 -21.68 49.11 -8.97
CA GLN A 438 -21.39 50.30 -9.76
C GLN A 438 -22.21 51.44 -9.16
N ILE A 439 -21.55 52.30 -8.38
CA ILE A 439 -22.14 53.51 -7.79
C ILE A 439 -22.36 54.54 -8.89
#